data_AF-A0A3S2AZI0-F1
#
_entry.id   AF-A0A3S2AZI0-F1
#
_cell.length_a   1.000
_cell.length_b   1.000
_cell.length_c   1.000
_cell.angle_alpha   90.00
_cell.angle_beta   90.00
_cell.angle_gamma   90.00
#
_symmetry.space_group_name_H-M   'P 1'
#
loop_
_entity.id
_entity.type
_entity.pdbx_description
1 polymer ?
#
loop_
_entity_poly.entity_id
_entity_poly.type
_entity_poly.pdbx_seq_one_letter_code
_entity_poly.pdbx_strand_id
1 'polypeptide(L)'
;IDGVTTDLSSPEITEDDARHAMKMGFGGKMAVHPRQIEPIRNGFRPSENEITWARDIIGAASSGEASQVNGEMVDRPVIERARQVLRRAALV
;
A
#
# COMPACT_ATOMS: atom_id res chain seq x y z
N ILE A 1 7.41 -5.13 10.90
CA ILE A 1 7.56 -3.67 11.12
C ILE A 1 8.95 -3.28 10.64
N ASP A 2 9.07 -2.18 9.89
CA ASP A 2 10.34 -1.61 9.42
C ASP A 2 11.00 -0.72 10.49
N GLY A 3 12.32 -0.56 10.42
CA GLY A 3 13.14 0.19 11.36
C GLY A 3 12.98 1.71 11.27
N VAL A 4 13.80 2.43 12.03
CA VAL A 4 13.73 3.90 12.17
C VAL A 4 14.43 4.60 11.01
N THR A 5 13.90 5.74 10.58
CA THR A 5 14.70 6.73 9.82
C THR A 5 15.38 7.64 10.82
N THR A 6 16.72 7.70 10.79
CA THR A 6 17.51 8.46 11.76
C THR A 6 17.60 9.95 11.43
N ASP A 7 17.36 10.33 10.17
CA ASP A 7 17.27 11.72 9.76
C ASP A 7 15.91 12.32 10.19
N LEU A 8 15.95 13.35 11.03
CA LEU A 8 14.77 14.07 11.51
C LEU A 8 14.55 15.40 10.79
N SER A 9 15.49 15.81 9.94
CA SER A 9 15.50 17.09 9.25
C SER A 9 14.78 17.05 7.91
N SER A 10 14.79 15.90 7.23
CA SER A 10 14.11 15.70 5.95
C SER A 10 12.89 14.79 6.08
N PRO A 11 11.66 15.33 5.99
CA PRO A 11 10.46 14.52 5.90
C PRO A 11 10.45 13.66 4.62
N GLU A 12 11.09 14.10 3.53
CA GLU A 12 11.14 13.38 2.26
C GLU A 12 11.87 12.04 2.40
N ILE A 13 13.02 12.02 3.10
CA ILE A 13 13.75 10.76 3.38
C ILE A 13 12.86 9.79 4.17
N THR A 14 12.12 10.29 5.17
CA THR A 14 11.22 9.45 5.96
C THR A 14 10.09 8.88 5.10
N GLU A 15 9.52 9.68 4.20
CA GLU A 15 8.48 9.23 3.27
C GLU A 15 9.01 8.19 2.28
N ASP A 16 10.21 8.40 1.74
CA ASP A 16 10.84 7.49 0.79
C ASP A 16 11.17 6.13 1.43
N ASP A 17 11.73 6.13 2.64
CA ASP A 17 11.97 4.92 3.43
C ASP A 17 10.64 4.18 3.71
N ALA A 18 9.60 4.92 4.08
CA ALA A 18 8.27 4.37 4.31
C ALA A 18 7.68 3.72 3.04
N ARG A 19 7.84 4.37 1.88
CA ARG A 19 7.44 3.81 0.58
C ARG A 19 8.25 2.57 0.21
N HIS A 20 9.54 2.54 0.53
CA HIS A 20 10.37 1.37 0.35
C HIS A 20 9.94 0.21 1.24
N ALA A 21 9.67 0.46 2.52
CA ALA A 21 9.16 -0.52 3.46
C ALA A 21 7.86 -1.17 2.96
N MET A 22 6.96 -0.37 2.38
CA MET A 22 5.74 -0.90 1.76
C MET A 22 5.98 -1.85 0.61
N LYS A 23 6.93 -1.53 -0.27
CA LYS A 23 7.30 -2.41 -1.40
C LYS A 23 7.88 -3.74 -0.92
N MET A 24 8.50 -3.76 0.27
CA MET A 24 9.03 -4.96 0.92
C MET A 24 7.98 -5.76 1.71
N GLY A 25 6.73 -5.28 1.77
CA GLY A 25 5.62 -5.96 2.46
C GLY A 25 5.51 -5.66 3.95
N PHE A 26 6.20 -4.64 4.46
CA PHE A 26 6.01 -4.22 5.86
C PHE A 26 4.63 -3.56 6.06
N GLY A 27 4.01 -3.83 7.20
CA GLY A 27 2.72 -3.21 7.59
C GLY A 27 2.84 -1.91 8.39
N GLY A 28 4.06 -1.48 8.73
CA GLY A 28 4.30 -0.24 9.47
C GLY A 28 5.80 0.04 9.63
N LYS A 29 6.15 1.29 9.95
CA LYS A 29 7.51 1.78 10.19
C LYS A 29 7.62 2.41 11.57
N MET A 30 8.74 2.21 12.27
CA MET A 30 8.98 2.83 13.57
C MET A 30 9.21 4.34 13.43
N ALA A 31 8.47 5.13 14.23
CA ALA A 31 8.67 6.57 14.35
C ALA A 31 9.37 6.88 15.68
N VAL A 32 10.50 7.61 15.62
CA VAL A 32 11.22 8.06 16.82
C VAL A 32 10.88 9.50 17.19
N HIS A 33 10.22 10.24 16.30
CA HIS A 33 9.79 11.61 16.51
C HIS A 33 8.41 11.88 15.87
N PRO A 34 7.51 12.67 16.49
CA PRO A 34 6.17 12.95 15.95
C PRO A 34 6.15 13.53 14.53
N ARG A 35 7.18 14.29 14.14
CA ARG A 35 7.31 14.85 12.78
C ARG A 35 7.42 13.79 11.68
N GLN A 36 7.73 12.54 12.02
CA GLN A 36 7.81 11.44 11.07
C GLN A 36 6.45 10.78 10.81
N ILE A 37 5.44 11.05 11.63
CA ILE A 37 4.12 10.38 11.52
C ILE A 37 3.49 10.66 10.15
N GLU A 38 3.47 11.92 9.71
CA GLU A 38 2.83 12.29 8.44
C GLU A 38 3.60 11.77 7.22
N PRO A 39 4.93 11.92 7.12
CA PRO A 39 5.71 11.26 6.07
C PRO A 39 5.54 9.73 6.03
N ILE A 40 5.51 9.06 7.18
CA ILE A 40 5.25 7.62 7.25
C ILE A 40 3.86 7.30 6.69
N ARG A 41 2.82 8.03 7.10
CA ARG A 41 1.46 7.83 6.57
C ARG A 41 1.41 8.02 5.06
N ASN A 42 2.05 9.07 4.54
CA ASN A 42 2.13 9.33 3.11
C ASN A 42 2.82 8.19 2.36
N GLY A 43 3.95 7.70 2.86
CA GLY A 43 4.67 6.58 2.24
C GLY A 43 3.91 5.26 2.27
N PHE A 44 3.00 5.08 3.25
CA PHE A 44 2.15 3.89 3.39
C PHE A 44 0.84 3.95 2.59
N ARG A 45 0.45 5.16 2.14
CA ARG A 45 -0.78 5.40 1.38
C ARG A 45 -0.66 4.81 -0.02
N PRO A 46 -1.62 3.98 -0.46
CA PRO A 46 -1.67 3.54 -1.85
C PRO A 46 -1.81 4.71 -2.81
N SER A 47 -1.20 4.60 -4.00
CA SER A 47 -1.43 5.53 -5.11
C SER A 47 -2.83 5.37 -5.71
N GLU A 48 -3.34 6.40 -6.38
CA GLU A 48 -4.62 6.33 -7.11
C GLU A 48 -4.64 5.19 -8.15
N ASN A 49 -3.50 4.90 -8.78
CA ASN A 49 -3.37 3.79 -9.72
C ASN A 49 -3.54 2.44 -9.02
N GLU A 50 -2.94 2.24 -7.83
CA GLU A 50 -3.14 1.02 -7.05
C GLU A 50 -4.58 0.88 -6.57
N ILE A 51 -5.23 1.98 -6.18
CA ILE A 51 -6.64 1.98 -5.77
C ILE A 51 -7.54 1.61 -6.95
N THR A 52 -7.31 2.20 -8.12
CA THR A 52 -8.07 1.91 -9.35
C THR A 52 -7.91 0.45 -9.74
N TRP A 53 -6.66 -0.03 -9.82
CA TRP A 53 -6.36 -1.45 -10.05
C TRP A 53 -7.10 -2.35 -9.06
N ALA A 54 -7.05 -2.03 -7.76
CA ALA A 54 -7.71 -2.85 -6.75
C ALA A 54 -9.24 -2.87 -6.91
N ARG A 55 -9.87 -1.75 -7.31
CA ARG A 55 -11.31 -1.71 -7.62
C ARG A 55 -11.66 -2.59 -8.81
N ASP A 56 -10.86 -2.54 -9.87
CA ASP A 56 -11.08 -3.35 -11.09
C ASP A 56 -10.99 -4.84 -10.78
N ILE A 57 -9.99 -5.26 -10.01
CA ILE A 57 -9.82 -6.66 -9.57
C ILE A 57 -11.01 -7.14 -8.75
N ILE A 58 -11.51 -6.33 -7.80
CA ILE A 58 -12.66 -6.70 -6.97
C ILE A 58 -13.94 -6.75 -7.80
N GLY A 59 -14.12 -5.82 -8.74
CA GLY A 59 -15.24 -5.81 -9.67
C GLY A 59 -15.27 -7.08 -10.52
N ALA A 60 -14.13 -7.46 -11.11
CA ALA A 60 -14.03 -8.67 -11.94
C ALA A 60 -14.28 -9.96 -11.14
N ALA A 61 -13.82 -10.03 -9.89
CA ALA A 61 -14.01 -11.21 -9.04
C ALA A 61 -15.47 -11.46 -8.63
N SER A 62 -16.37 -10.48 -8.77
CA SER A 62 -17.78 -10.60 -8.38
C SER A 62 -18.60 -11.54 -9.30
N SER A 63 -18.05 -11.92 -10.46
CA SER A 63 -18.66 -12.87 -11.41
C SER A 63 -18.53 -14.33 -10.99
N GLY A 64 -17.68 -14.65 -9.99
CA GLY A 64 -17.53 -16.01 -9.45
C GLY A 64 -16.62 -16.96 -10.24
N GLU A 65 -16.11 -16.54 -11.40
CA GLU A 65 -15.19 -17.34 -12.23
C GLU A 65 -13.78 -16.72 -12.29
N ALA A 66 -12.78 -17.55 -12.58
CA ALA A 66 -11.43 -17.08 -12.90
C ALA A 66 -11.54 -16.05 -14.03
N SER A 67 -11.35 -14.78 -13.68
CA SER A 67 -11.57 -13.66 -14.59
C SER A 67 -10.22 -13.14 -15.06
N GLN A 68 -10.12 -12.76 -16.34
CA GLN A 68 -8.97 -11.99 -16.83
C GLN A 68 -9.30 -10.51 -16.74
N VAL A 69 -8.41 -9.74 -16.11
CA VAL A 69 -8.46 -8.27 -16.12
C VAL A 69 -7.19 -7.79 -16.82
N ASN A 70 -7.34 -7.06 -17.92
CA ASN A 70 -6.21 -6.53 -18.71
C ASN A 70 -5.20 -7.61 -19.15
N GLY A 71 -5.65 -8.85 -19.38
CA GLY A 71 -4.80 -9.99 -19.75
C GLY A 71 -4.11 -10.69 -18.58
N GLU A 72 -4.31 -10.25 -17.34
CA GLU A 72 -3.81 -10.92 -16.14
C GLU A 72 -4.88 -11.84 -15.53
N MET A 73 -4.47 -13.04 -15.12
CA MET A 73 -5.33 -13.97 -14.41
C MET A 73 -5.60 -13.45 -13.00
N VAL A 74 -6.88 -13.28 -12.66
CA VAL A 74 -7.31 -12.89 -11.32
C VAL A 74 -7.66 -14.14 -10.52
N ASP A 75 -6.79 -14.50 -9.59
CA ASP A 75 -6.97 -15.59 -8.65
C ASP A 75 -7.12 -15.09 -7.20
N ARG A 76 -7.22 -16.02 -6.25
CA ARG A 76 -7.44 -15.67 -4.83
C ARG A 76 -6.35 -14.77 -4.24
N PRO A 77 -5.04 -15.04 -4.42
CA PRO A 77 -3.97 -14.13 -4.02
C PRO A 77 -4.10 -12.70 -4.56
N VAL A 78 -4.42 -12.54 -5.85
CA VAL A 78 -4.59 -11.22 -6.47
C VAL A 78 -5.77 -10.47 -5.84
N ILE A 79 -6.89 -11.15 -5.62
CA ILE A 79 -8.06 -10.59 -4.94
C ILE A 79 -7.73 -10.15 -3.52
N GLU A 80 -6.99 -10.96 -2.74
CA GLU A 80 -6.60 -10.58 -1.38
C GLU A 80 -5.67 -9.36 -1.35
N ARG A 81 -4.74 -9.26 -2.30
CA ARG A 81 -3.89 -8.08 -2.44
C ARG A 81 -4.73 -6.83 -2.75
N ALA A 82 -5.69 -6.92 -3.67
CA ALA A 82 -6.60 -5.83 -3.97
C ALA A 82 -7.40 -5.39 -2.73
N ARG A 83 -7.92 -6.34 -1.94
CA ARG A 83 -8.59 -6.03 -0.66
C ARG A 83 -7.67 -5.31 0.33
N GLN A 84 -6.40 -5.74 0.43
CA GLN A 84 -5.42 -5.08 1.29
C GLN A 84 -5.15 -3.63 0.87
N VAL A 85 -5.04 -3.37 -0.44
CA VAL A 85 -4.88 -2.02 -0.98
C VAL A 85 -6.08 -1.15 -0.60
N LEU A 86 -7.31 -1.61 -0.84
CA LEU A 86 -8.52 -0.84 -0.51
C LEU A 86 -8.68 -0.60 0.99
N ARG A 87 -8.36 -1.59 1.83
CA ARG A 87 -8.35 -1.40 3.29
C ARG A 87 -7.40 -0.29 3.73
N ARG A 88 -6.20 -0.25 3.17
CA ARG A 88 -5.23 0.83 3.48
C ARG A 88 -5.71 2.19 3.00
N ALA A 89 -6.31 2.26 1.81
CA ALA A 89 -6.88 3.51 1.31
C ALA A 89 -8.02 4.07 2.18
N ALA A 90 -8.71 3.21 2.94
CA ALA A 90 -9.79 3.63 3.86
C ALA A 90 -9.31 3.99 5.28
N LEU A 91 -8.05 3.73 5.63
CA LEU A 91 -7.48 3.99 6.96
C LEU A 91 -6.76 5.35 7.06
N VAL A 92 -6.68 6.09 5.96
CA VAL A 92 -5.99 7.38 5.85
C VAL A 92 -7.01 8.48 5.59
#